data_AF-A0A6A6XMZ0-F1
#
_entry.id   AF-A0A6A6XMZ0-F1
#
_cell.length_a   1.000
_cell.length_b   1.000
_cell.length_c   1.000
_cell.angle_alpha   90.00
_cell.angle_beta   90.00
_cell.angle_gamma   90.00
#
_symmetry.space_group_name_H-M   'P 1'
#
loop_
_entity.id
_entity.type
_entity.pdbx_description
1 polymer ?
#
loop_
_entity_poly.entity_id
_entity_poly.type
_entity_poly.pdbx_seq_one_letter_code
_entity_poly.pdbx_strand_id
1 'polypeptide(L)'
;MQASQQAAPGATPSSRQDFLLALKAHRDLFDDIDNNRPEADIRRRFLGYRAIRAAYVGYRVREKLHRYDEFESEITVENVNLKPESTWKTFEKIMMEVDETLTWYSRIYEEDTRAAQAPVVSQFYMDRVFRHHTAGEGKGLLAPNGELLSLYGTQGEPVPMGLAPTRGYETDLLRHIILETLLIPFHSYIYIPCWKIWSKILNRDPGPEPEALSGRTLEIVVTAVECMISVLFLAGPVVLLYNLPHMRDRVIAGSFFSLTFPLILVFLSKEARGIFILNAAFWAIIAIFIVANGSGPKYN
;
A
#
# COMPACT_ATOMS: atom_id res chain seq x y z
N MET A 1 -2.25 27.80 -38.28
CA MET A 1 -2.78 26.46 -38.64
C MET A 1 -1.59 25.56 -38.98
N GLN A 2 -1.07 24.83 -37.99
CA GLN A 2 -0.05 23.81 -38.21
C GLN A 2 -0.73 22.45 -38.01
N ALA A 3 -0.50 21.57 -38.97
CA ALA A 3 -1.17 20.29 -39.11
C ALA A 3 -0.93 19.39 -37.89
N SER A 4 -2.03 18.88 -37.34
CA SER A 4 -2.06 17.81 -36.36
C SER A 4 -1.31 16.58 -36.88
N GLN A 5 -0.10 16.35 -36.37
CA GLN A 5 0.50 15.02 -36.43
C GLN A 5 -0.27 14.12 -35.46
N GLN A 6 -1.27 13.42 -36.00
CA GLN A 6 -1.83 12.24 -35.35
C GLN A 6 -0.72 11.19 -35.27
N ALA A 7 -0.13 11.04 -34.08
CA ALA A 7 0.78 9.95 -33.80
C ALA A 7 0.01 8.62 -33.89
N ALA A 8 0.55 7.68 -34.66
CA ALA A 8 0.01 6.34 -34.80
C ALA A 8 -0.10 5.63 -33.44
N PRO A 9 -1.11 4.76 -33.23
CA PRO A 9 -1.25 4.00 -32.00
C PRO A 9 -0.09 2.99 -31.91
N GLY A 10 0.87 3.26 -31.02
CA GLY A 10 2.03 2.39 -30.77
C GLY A 10 3.41 3.03 -30.85
N ALA A 11 3.52 4.35 -31.05
CA ALA A 11 4.82 5.04 -31.04
C ALA A 11 5.43 5.04 -29.63
N THR A 12 6.52 4.28 -29.45
CA THR A 12 7.46 4.40 -28.32
C THR A 12 8.03 5.83 -28.23
N PRO A 13 8.42 6.33 -27.04
CA PRO A 13 9.16 7.59 -26.95
C PRO A 13 10.41 7.52 -27.84
N SER A 14 10.46 8.34 -28.87
CA SER A 14 11.41 8.17 -29.96
C SER A 14 12.82 8.71 -29.67
N SER A 15 13.03 9.46 -28.58
CA SER A 15 14.39 9.90 -28.22
C SER A 15 14.60 10.10 -26.72
N ARG A 16 15.86 9.96 -26.26
CA ARG A 16 16.28 10.30 -24.90
C ARG A 16 15.98 11.76 -24.55
N GLN A 17 16.00 12.63 -25.55
CA GLN A 17 15.68 14.05 -25.40
C GLN A 17 14.20 14.26 -25.04
N ASP A 18 13.29 13.53 -25.69
CA ASP A 18 11.85 13.62 -25.41
C ASP A 18 11.53 13.16 -23.97
N PHE A 19 12.22 12.13 -23.49
CA PHE A 19 12.10 11.68 -22.09
C PHE A 19 12.54 12.76 -21.10
N LEU A 20 13.70 13.39 -21.33
CA LEU A 20 14.18 14.48 -20.46
C LEU A 20 13.27 15.70 -20.50
N LEU A 21 12.72 16.03 -21.67
CA LEU A 21 11.74 17.11 -21.82
C LEU A 21 10.44 16.79 -21.06
N ALA A 22 9.96 15.54 -21.13
CA ALA A 22 8.79 15.10 -20.37
C ALA A 22 9.02 15.21 -18.86
N LEU A 23 10.15 14.72 -18.36
CA LEU A 23 10.51 14.87 -16.94
C LEU A 23 10.51 16.34 -16.49
N LYS A 24 11.07 17.23 -17.31
CA LYS A 24 11.11 18.66 -17.01
C LYS A 24 9.71 19.30 -17.06
N ALA A 25 8.88 18.90 -18.02
CA ALA A 25 7.55 19.45 -18.21
C ALA A 25 6.60 19.11 -17.05
N HIS A 26 6.77 17.94 -16.43
CA HIS A 26 5.90 17.44 -15.35
C HIS A 26 6.50 17.59 -13.95
N ARG A 27 7.41 18.56 -13.74
CA ARG A 27 8.05 18.77 -12.44
C ARG A 27 7.08 19.07 -11.31
N ASP A 28 6.05 19.85 -11.60
CA ASP A 28 4.93 20.17 -10.70
C ASP A 28 4.20 18.92 -10.20
N LEU A 29 4.00 17.91 -11.05
CA LEU A 29 3.41 16.64 -10.62
C LEU A 29 4.34 15.90 -9.65
N PHE A 30 5.66 15.93 -9.88
CA PHE A 30 6.61 15.32 -8.94
C PHE A 30 6.62 16.05 -7.60
N ASP A 31 6.56 17.38 -7.62
CA ASP A 31 6.48 18.19 -6.41
C ASP A 31 5.16 17.92 -5.64
N ASP A 32 4.03 17.75 -6.33
CA ASP A 32 2.74 17.40 -5.71
C ASP A 32 2.75 15.96 -5.14
N ILE A 33 3.38 15.02 -5.84
CA ILE A 33 3.55 13.63 -5.37
C ILE A 33 4.41 13.57 -4.11
N ASP A 34 5.51 14.31 -4.05
CA ASP A 34 6.45 14.27 -2.93
C ASP A 34 5.85 14.93 -1.67
N ASN A 35 5.13 16.03 -1.85
CA ASN A 35 4.69 16.88 -0.74
C ASN A 35 3.26 16.60 -0.28
N ASN A 36 2.33 16.33 -1.20
CA ASN A 36 0.90 16.41 -0.93
C ASN A 36 0.14 15.10 -1.20
N ARG A 37 0.42 14.42 -2.32
CA ARG A 37 -0.42 13.33 -2.85
C ARG A 37 0.41 12.18 -3.44
N PRO A 38 1.12 11.41 -2.60
CA PRO A 38 1.97 10.31 -3.07
C PRO A 38 1.17 9.18 -3.77
N GLU A 39 -0.14 9.09 -3.55
CA GLU A 39 -1.05 8.15 -4.22
C GLU A 39 -1.22 8.46 -5.73
N ALA A 40 -0.79 9.63 -6.18
CA ALA A 40 -0.80 10.02 -7.59
C ALA A 40 0.44 9.58 -8.37
N ASP A 41 1.43 8.93 -7.73
CA ASP A 41 2.54 8.27 -8.43
C ASP A 41 2.06 7.00 -9.12
N ILE A 42 1.45 7.17 -10.30
CA ILE A 42 0.84 6.10 -11.07
C ILE A 42 1.86 5.49 -12.03
N ARG A 43 2.04 4.18 -11.91
CA ARG A 43 2.99 3.39 -12.69
C ARG A 43 2.30 2.20 -13.35
N ARG A 44 2.93 1.67 -14.40
CA ARG A 44 2.50 0.42 -15.02
C ARG A 44 2.92 -0.80 -14.21
N ARG A 45 2.01 -1.76 -14.10
CA ARG A 45 2.25 -3.07 -13.50
C ARG A 45 3.06 -4.01 -14.40
N PHE A 46 2.97 -3.81 -15.71
CA PHE A 46 3.59 -4.65 -16.75
C PHE A 46 3.25 -6.15 -16.62
N LEU A 47 2.02 -6.49 -16.20
CA LEU A 47 1.61 -7.88 -15.91
C LEU A 47 1.86 -8.85 -17.08
N GLY A 48 1.58 -8.43 -18.32
CA GLY A 48 1.84 -9.25 -19.51
C GLY A 48 3.33 -9.57 -19.71
N TYR A 49 4.21 -8.57 -19.60
CA TYR A 49 5.66 -8.78 -19.72
C TYR A 49 6.23 -9.58 -18.54
N ARG A 50 5.67 -9.41 -17.34
CA ARG A 50 6.00 -10.22 -16.18
C ARG A 50 5.64 -11.69 -16.39
N ALA A 51 4.47 -11.98 -16.96
CA ALA A 51 4.08 -13.35 -17.30
C ALA A 51 5.07 -14.00 -18.30
N ILE A 52 5.51 -13.26 -19.32
CA ILE A 52 6.54 -13.72 -20.27
C ILE A 52 7.86 -14.01 -19.54
N ARG A 53 8.30 -13.08 -18.67
CA ARG A 53 9.50 -13.25 -17.83
C ARG A 53 9.41 -14.50 -16.96
N ALA A 54 8.28 -14.71 -16.27
CA ALA A 54 8.05 -15.86 -15.40
C ALA A 54 8.11 -17.18 -16.17
N ALA A 55 7.51 -17.23 -17.37
CA ALA A 55 7.57 -18.41 -18.24
C ALA A 55 9.01 -18.73 -18.69
N TYR A 56 9.79 -17.71 -19.06
CA TYR A 56 11.20 -17.87 -19.41
C TYR A 56 12.02 -18.43 -18.25
N VAL A 57 11.88 -17.88 -17.04
CA VAL A 57 12.66 -18.37 -15.88
C VAL A 57 12.21 -19.77 -15.46
N GLY A 58 10.91 -20.07 -15.52
CA GLY A 58 10.41 -21.44 -15.29
C GLY A 58 10.98 -22.45 -16.30
N TYR A 59 11.17 -22.05 -17.57
CA TYR A 59 11.89 -22.88 -18.54
C TYR A 59 13.36 -23.11 -18.13
N ARG A 60 14.07 -22.07 -17.69
CA ARG A 60 15.48 -22.17 -17.24
C ARG A 60 15.64 -23.09 -16.03
N VAL A 61 14.72 -23.03 -15.08
CA VAL A 61 14.70 -23.97 -13.93
C VAL A 61 14.59 -25.41 -14.43
N ARG A 62 13.64 -25.69 -15.32
CA ARG A 62 13.47 -27.05 -15.90
C ARG A 62 14.69 -27.53 -16.67
N GLU A 63 15.33 -26.65 -17.45
CA GLU A 63 16.57 -26.95 -18.17
C GLU A 63 17.68 -27.40 -17.21
N LYS A 64 17.83 -26.75 -16.05
CA LYS A 64 18.83 -27.13 -15.04
C LYS A 64 18.48 -28.42 -14.29
N LEU A 65 17.20 -28.63 -13.98
CA LEU A 65 16.73 -29.87 -13.37
C LEU A 65 16.90 -31.06 -14.31
N HIS A 66 16.61 -30.92 -15.60
CA HIS A 66 16.84 -31.97 -16.58
C HIS A 66 18.32 -32.42 -16.60
N ARG A 67 19.25 -31.48 -16.53
CA ARG A 67 20.69 -31.79 -16.46
C ARG A 67 21.07 -32.54 -15.18
N TYR A 68 20.40 -32.24 -14.08
CA TYR A 68 20.56 -33.00 -12.84
C TYR A 68 19.99 -34.43 -12.98
N ASP A 69 18.81 -34.58 -13.57
CA ASP A 69 18.18 -35.88 -13.82
C ASP A 69 19.03 -36.75 -14.77
N GLU A 70 19.64 -36.14 -15.80
CA GLU A 70 20.61 -36.79 -16.69
C GLU A 70 21.83 -37.30 -15.91
N PHE A 71 22.41 -36.44 -15.07
CA PHE A 71 23.57 -36.78 -14.23
C PHE A 71 23.25 -37.90 -13.22
N GLU A 72 22.08 -37.86 -12.59
CA GLU A 72 21.61 -38.92 -11.69
C GLU A 72 21.41 -40.25 -12.44
N SER A 73 20.85 -40.18 -13.65
CA SER A 73 20.65 -41.34 -14.52
C SER A 73 21.99 -41.96 -14.95
N GLU A 74 22.99 -41.14 -15.31
CA GLU A 74 24.34 -41.59 -15.65
C GLU A 74 25.00 -42.33 -14.48
N ILE A 75 24.85 -41.84 -13.25
CA ILE A 75 25.38 -42.51 -12.04
C ILE A 75 24.66 -43.84 -11.77
N THR A 76 23.36 -43.91 -12.07
CA THR A 76 22.51 -45.05 -11.71
C THR A 76 22.61 -46.21 -12.70
N VAL A 77 22.72 -45.91 -14.01
CA VAL A 77 22.71 -46.90 -15.09
C VAL A 77 24.09 -47.51 -15.33
N GLU A 78 25.14 -46.79 -14.97
CA GLU A 78 26.48 -47.06 -15.46
C GLU A 78 27.38 -47.53 -14.31
N ASN A 79 27.90 -48.77 -14.43
CA ASN A 79 28.91 -49.39 -13.56
C ASN A 79 30.29 -48.73 -13.78
N VAL A 80 30.28 -47.39 -13.86
CA VAL A 80 31.41 -46.55 -14.20
C VAL A 80 32.38 -46.58 -13.05
N ASN A 81 33.67 -46.63 -13.36
CA ASN A 81 34.73 -46.27 -12.43
C ASN A 81 34.56 -44.79 -12.07
N LEU A 82 33.58 -44.50 -11.21
CA LEU A 82 33.29 -43.18 -10.69
C LEU A 82 34.51 -42.77 -9.87
N LYS A 83 35.33 -41.89 -10.45
CA LYS A 83 36.35 -41.19 -9.68
C LYS A 83 35.59 -40.29 -8.72
N PRO A 84 35.64 -40.55 -7.39
CA PRO A 84 34.75 -39.89 -6.44
C PRO A 84 34.88 -38.36 -6.49
N GLU A 85 36.11 -37.87 -6.68
CA GLU A 85 36.41 -36.45 -6.65
C GLU A 85 35.96 -35.68 -7.90
N SER A 86 36.03 -36.28 -9.10
CA SER A 86 35.52 -35.63 -10.32
C SER A 86 34.00 -35.68 -10.40
N THR A 87 33.40 -36.77 -9.92
CA THR A 87 31.95 -36.93 -9.85
C THR A 87 31.36 -35.91 -8.88
N TRP A 88 31.98 -35.75 -7.71
CA TRP A 88 31.59 -34.75 -6.72
C TRP A 88 31.67 -33.32 -7.25
N LYS A 89 32.78 -32.95 -7.92
CA LYS A 89 32.91 -31.61 -8.54
C LYS A 89 31.83 -31.34 -9.60
N THR A 90 31.42 -32.36 -10.34
CA THR A 90 30.37 -32.24 -11.36
C THR A 90 29.00 -32.05 -10.70
N PHE A 91 28.69 -32.86 -9.68
CA PHE A 91 27.50 -32.71 -8.85
C PHE A 91 27.42 -31.31 -8.23
N GLU A 92 28.49 -30.86 -7.57
CA GLU A 92 28.57 -29.55 -6.93
C GLU A 92 28.28 -28.42 -7.93
N LYS A 93 28.87 -28.49 -9.13
CA LYS A 93 28.60 -27.52 -10.19
C LYS A 93 27.13 -27.52 -10.62
N ILE A 94 26.54 -28.70 -10.86
CA ILE A 94 25.12 -28.81 -11.26
C ILE A 94 24.22 -28.25 -10.16
N MET A 95 24.48 -28.59 -8.91
CA MET A 95 23.70 -28.12 -7.77
C MET A 95 23.81 -26.61 -7.57
N MET A 96 24.99 -26.01 -7.75
CA MET A 96 25.14 -24.54 -7.72
C MET A 96 24.33 -23.88 -8.84
N GLU A 97 24.38 -24.41 -10.06
CA GLU A 97 23.58 -23.88 -11.18
C GLU A 97 22.06 -23.98 -10.92
N VAL A 98 21.61 -25.08 -10.28
CA VAL A 98 20.22 -25.27 -9.86
C VAL A 98 19.82 -24.28 -8.77
N ASP A 99 20.64 -24.14 -7.73
CA ASP A 99 20.40 -23.23 -6.60
C ASP A 99 20.30 -21.76 -7.05
N GLU A 100 21.24 -21.31 -7.89
CA GLU A 100 21.22 -19.95 -8.47
C GLU A 100 19.92 -19.70 -9.26
N THR A 101 19.50 -20.69 -10.05
CA THR A 101 18.32 -20.56 -10.90
C THR A 101 17.02 -20.59 -10.07
N LEU A 102 16.94 -21.43 -9.03
CA LEU A 102 15.82 -21.46 -8.09
C LEU A 102 15.72 -20.20 -7.23
N THR A 103 16.86 -19.65 -6.81
CA THR A 103 16.93 -18.36 -6.10
C THR A 103 16.41 -17.24 -6.99
N TRP A 104 16.82 -17.22 -8.25
CA TRP A 104 16.33 -16.25 -9.23
C TRP A 104 14.82 -16.38 -9.47
N TYR A 105 14.32 -17.62 -9.60
CA TYR A 105 12.88 -17.89 -9.74
C TYR A 105 12.08 -17.39 -8.53
N SER A 106 12.54 -17.71 -7.31
CA SER A 106 11.90 -17.27 -6.07
C SER A 106 11.81 -15.74 -5.97
N ARG A 107 12.90 -15.04 -6.31
CA ARG A 107 12.90 -13.57 -6.32
C ARG A 107 11.90 -13.00 -7.33
N ILE A 108 11.83 -13.54 -8.54
CA ILE A 108 10.86 -13.11 -9.55
C ILE A 108 9.43 -13.36 -9.07
N TYR A 109 9.17 -14.52 -8.48
CA TYR A 109 7.86 -14.87 -7.95
C TYR A 109 7.41 -13.89 -6.86
N GLU A 110 8.30 -13.51 -5.94
CA GLU A 110 8.01 -12.47 -4.95
C GLU A 110 7.73 -11.11 -5.59
N GLU A 111 8.57 -10.68 -6.54
CA GLU A 111 8.40 -9.42 -7.27
C GLU A 111 7.05 -9.36 -8.03
N ASP A 112 6.65 -10.48 -8.63
CA ASP A 112 5.39 -10.60 -9.39
C ASP A 112 4.19 -10.68 -8.45
N THR A 113 4.31 -11.36 -7.33
CA THR A 113 3.28 -11.38 -6.27
C THR A 113 3.03 -9.96 -5.74
N ARG A 114 4.09 -9.21 -5.43
CA ARG A 114 3.99 -7.80 -4.99
C ARG A 114 3.33 -6.93 -6.06
N ALA A 115 3.67 -7.12 -7.34
CA ALA A 115 3.07 -6.36 -8.44
C ALA A 115 1.60 -6.72 -8.69
N ALA A 116 1.22 -7.99 -8.50
CA ALA A 116 -0.16 -8.44 -8.61
C ALA A 116 -1.03 -7.91 -7.47
N GLN A 117 -0.49 -7.90 -6.25
CA GLN A 117 -1.13 -7.36 -5.04
C GLN A 117 -1.07 -5.83 -4.96
N ALA A 118 -0.45 -5.17 -5.94
CA ALA A 118 -0.37 -3.72 -5.95
C ALA A 118 -1.78 -3.10 -5.96
N PRO A 119 -1.98 -2.00 -5.22
CA PRO A 119 -3.27 -1.33 -5.10
C PRO A 119 -3.78 -0.87 -6.47
N VAL A 120 -5.10 -0.85 -6.64
CA VAL A 120 -5.72 -0.25 -7.83
C VAL A 120 -5.54 1.27 -7.75
N VAL A 121 -5.56 1.97 -8.88
CA VAL A 121 -5.58 3.44 -8.85
C VAL A 121 -7.02 3.91 -8.63
N SER A 122 -7.24 4.82 -7.70
CA SER A 122 -8.56 5.44 -7.53
C SER A 122 -8.84 6.43 -8.66
N GLN A 123 -10.07 6.42 -9.16
CA GLN A 123 -10.55 7.34 -10.19
C GLN A 123 -10.29 8.80 -9.80
N PHE A 124 -10.44 9.13 -8.50
CA PHE A 124 -10.21 10.47 -7.99
C PHE A 124 -8.75 10.93 -8.22
N TYR A 125 -7.76 10.15 -7.77
CA TYR A 125 -6.36 10.51 -7.94
C TYR A 125 -5.92 10.50 -9.40
N MET A 126 -6.47 9.57 -10.19
CA MET A 126 -6.25 9.58 -11.64
C MET A 126 -6.74 10.88 -12.27
N ASP A 127 -7.98 11.29 -12.01
CA ASP A 127 -8.58 12.45 -12.68
C ASP A 127 -8.13 13.80 -12.10
N ARG A 128 -8.15 13.93 -10.77
CA ARG A 128 -7.93 15.20 -10.07
C ARG A 128 -6.46 15.54 -9.86
N VAL A 129 -5.56 14.55 -9.97
CA VAL A 129 -4.14 14.76 -9.78
C VAL A 129 -3.38 14.41 -11.05
N PHE A 130 -3.34 13.14 -11.44
CA PHE A 130 -2.46 12.73 -12.53
C PHE A 130 -2.88 13.32 -13.89
N ARG A 131 -4.12 13.08 -14.33
CA ARG A 131 -4.66 13.62 -15.59
C ARG A 131 -4.75 15.14 -15.56
N HIS A 132 -5.07 15.72 -14.41
CA HIS A 132 -5.09 17.18 -14.25
C HIS A 132 -3.72 17.82 -14.51
N HIS A 133 -2.67 17.34 -13.85
CA HIS A 133 -1.31 17.88 -14.04
C HIS A 133 -0.73 17.56 -15.41
N THR A 134 -1.14 16.44 -16.02
CA THR A 134 -0.62 16.03 -17.32
C THR A 134 -1.35 16.63 -18.52
N ALA A 135 -2.58 17.14 -18.34
CA ALA A 135 -3.39 17.76 -19.40
C ALA A 135 -3.10 19.26 -19.65
N GLY A 136 -2.16 19.87 -18.91
CA GLY A 136 -1.84 21.29 -18.99
C GLY A 136 -1.19 21.73 -20.31
N GLU A 137 -1.30 23.02 -20.62
CA GLU A 137 -0.55 23.62 -21.73
C GLU A 137 0.97 23.46 -21.51
N GLY A 138 1.70 23.09 -22.57
CA GLY A 138 3.15 22.87 -22.51
C GLY A 138 3.60 21.50 -21.97
N LYS A 139 2.67 20.60 -21.60
CA LYS A 139 2.97 19.25 -21.10
C LYS A 139 3.29 18.22 -22.19
N GLY A 140 2.93 18.51 -23.45
CA GLY A 140 3.18 17.64 -24.60
C GLY A 140 2.31 16.38 -24.62
N LEU A 141 2.72 15.37 -25.39
CA LEU A 141 1.98 14.10 -25.57
C LEU A 141 2.47 12.97 -24.64
N LEU A 142 3.56 13.21 -23.92
CA LEU A 142 4.21 12.20 -23.09
C LEU A 142 3.91 12.45 -21.61
N ALA A 143 3.68 11.35 -20.90
CA ALA A 143 3.62 11.26 -19.46
C ALA A 143 5.02 11.41 -18.84
N PRO A 144 5.14 11.60 -17.52
CA PRO A 144 6.43 11.83 -16.87
C PRO A 144 7.42 10.66 -17.01
N ASN A 145 6.94 9.44 -17.23
CA ASN A 145 7.76 8.26 -17.49
C ASN A 145 8.16 8.10 -18.98
N GLY A 146 7.81 9.06 -19.84
CA GLY A 146 8.04 9.01 -21.28
C GLY A 146 7.05 8.15 -22.06
N GLU A 147 6.02 7.58 -21.42
CA GLU A 147 4.96 6.89 -22.16
C GLU A 147 3.94 7.88 -22.74
N LEU A 148 3.15 7.48 -23.74
CA LEU A 148 2.09 8.35 -24.27
C LEU A 148 1.00 8.58 -23.21
N LEU A 149 0.53 9.82 -23.08
CA LEU A 149 -0.58 10.17 -22.19
C LEU A 149 -1.87 9.41 -22.53
N SER A 150 -2.07 9.04 -23.79
CA SER A 150 -3.20 8.22 -24.23
C SER A 150 -3.28 6.86 -23.54
N LEU A 151 -2.16 6.32 -23.02
CA LEU A 151 -2.14 5.07 -22.26
C LEU A 151 -2.82 5.20 -20.89
N TYR A 152 -2.99 6.43 -20.41
CA TYR A 152 -3.61 6.76 -19.13
C TYR A 152 -5.08 7.18 -19.29
N GLY A 153 -5.57 7.34 -20.53
CA GLY A 153 -6.92 7.81 -20.84
C GLY A 153 -7.13 9.30 -20.55
N THR A 154 -8.28 9.82 -20.96
CA THR A 154 -8.70 11.20 -20.69
C THR A 154 -9.52 11.31 -19.41
N GLN A 155 -9.66 12.52 -18.87
CA GLN A 155 -10.42 12.76 -17.65
C GLN A 155 -11.85 12.22 -17.76
N GLY A 156 -12.30 11.46 -16.75
CA GLY A 156 -13.61 10.80 -16.72
C GLY A 156 -13.66 9.42 -17.38
N GLU A 157 -12.63 9.02 -18.13
CA GLU A 157 -12.54 7.63 -18.62
C GLU A 157 -12.17 6.68 -17.48
N PRO A 158 -12.62 5.42 -17.51
CA PRO A 158 -12.20 4.41 -16.55
C PRO A 158 -10.68 4.29 -16.47
N VAL A 159 -10.14 4.12 -15.26
CA VAL A 159 -8.72 3.85 -15.04
C VAL A 159 -8.32 2.56 -15.76
N PRO A 160 -7.27 2.57 -16.60
CA PRO A 160 -6.72 1.35 -17.19
C PRO A 160 -6.23 0.34 -16.14
N MET A 161 -6.67 -0.92 -16.23
CA MET A 161 -6.33 -1.98 -15.26
C MET A 161 -4.83 -2.27 -15.12
N GLY A 162 -4.03 -1.92 -16.14
CA GLY A 162 -2.58 -2.11 -16.13
C GLY A 162 -1.80 -1.15 -15.22
N LEU A 163 -2.48 -0.23 -14.55
CA LEU A 163 -1.87 0.82 -13.73
C LEU A 163 -2.00 0.51 -12.23
N ALA A 164 -1.04 0.98 -11.46
CA ALA A 164 -1.03 0.93 -10.00
C ALA A 164 -0.37 2.20 -9.45
N PRO A 165 -0.84 2.75 -8.33
CA PRO A 165 -0.12 3.78 -7.63
C PRO A 165 1.00 3.15 -6.79
N THR A 166 2.11 3.86 -6.61
CA THR A 166 3.24 3.39 -5.77
C THR A 166 2.82 3.25 -4.31
N ARG A 167 1.92 4.11 -3.84
CA ARG A 167 1.22 3.97 -2.56
C ARG A 167 -0.25 3.74 -2.83
N GLY A 168 -0.86 2.78 -2.15
CA GLY A 168 -2.28 2.54 -2.29
C GLY A 168 -3.07 3.76 -1.87
N TYR A 169 -4.18 4.02 -2.57
CA TYR A 169 -5.18 4.91 -2.01
C TYR A 169 -5.84 4.18 -0.85
N GLU A 170 -6.07 4.90 0.24
CA GLU A 170 -6.69 4.33 1.43
C GLU A 170 -8.15 4.03 1.11
N THR A 171 -8.48 2.74 1.07
CA THR A 171 -9.86 2.25 0.90
C THR A 171 -10.71 2.48 2.15
N ASP A 172 -10.12 3.04 3.20
CA ASP A 172 -10.74 3.15 4.51
C ASP A 172 -11.59 4.43 4.57
N LEU A 173 -12.90 4.25 4.58
CA LEU A 173 -13.88 5.35 4.54
C LEU A 173 -13.71 6.29 5.73
N LEU A 174 -13.34 5.76 6.90
CA LEU A 174 -13.12 6.55 8.10
C LEU A 174 -11.88 7.44 7.95
N ARG A 175 -10.80 6.89 7.39
CA ARG A 175 -9.59 7.63 7.04
C ARG A 175 -9.86 8.72 6.01
N HIS A 176 -10.64 8.41 4.98
CA HIS A 176 -11.05 9.38 3.96
C HIS A 176 -11.85 10.54 4.57
N ILE A 177 -12.80 10.26 5.47
CA ILE A 177 -13.53 11.31 6.21
C ILE A 177 -12.57 12.15 7.05
N ILE A 178 -11.61 11.52 7.73
CA ILE A 178 -10.63 12.27 8.52
C ILE A 178 -9.80 13.20 7.62
N LEU A 179 -9.28 12.68 6.51
CA LEU A 179 -8.42 13.42 5.59
C LEU A 179 -9.15 14.56 4.88
N GLU A 180 -10.32 14.28 4.29
CA GLU A 180 -11.04 15.24 3.43
C GLU A 180 -11.99 16.14 4.22
N THR A 181 -12.61 15.64 5.29
CA THR A 181 -13.67 16.40 6.01
C THR A 181 -13.18 17.04 7.30
N LEU A 182 -12.30 16.38 8.06
CA LEU A 182 -11.85 16.88 9.36
C LEU A 182 -10.54 17.65 9.28
N LEU A 183 -9.61 17.18 8.46
CA LEU A 183 -8.25 17.68 8.51
C LEU A 183 -8.05 18.97 7.70
N ILE A 184 -8.81 19.18 6.62
CA ILE A 184 -8.87 20.46 5.92
C ILE A 184 -9.32 21.60 6.86
N PRO A 185 -10.49 21.51 7.54
CA PRO A 185 -10.88 22.55 8.48
C PRO A 185 -9.94 22.62 9.70
N PHE A 186 -9.40 21.50 10.19
CA PHE A 186 -8.41 21.53 11.26
C PHE A 186 -7.15 22.34 10.84
N HIS A 187 -6.64 22.10 9.64
CA HIS A 187 -5.47 22.80 9.12
C HIS A 187 -5.75 24.31 9.01
N SER A 188 -6.88 24.67 8.39
CA SER A 188 -7.24 26.06 8.13
C SER A 188 -7.63 26.84 9.39
N TYR A 189 -8.40 26.25 10.31
CA TYR A 189 -8.99 26.95 11.44
C TYR A 189 -8.22 26.77 12.76
N ILE A 190 -7.39 25.72 12.89
CA ILE A 190 -6.68 25.42 14.14
C ILE A 190 -5.17 25.50 13.92
N TYR A 191 -4.62 24.70 13.01
CA TYR A 191 -3.17 24.58 12.84
C TYR A 191 -2.52 25.89 12.39
N ILE A 192 -3.00 26.50 11.31
CA ILE A 192 -2.46 27.76 10.79
C ILE A 192 -2.51 28.88 11.86
N PRO A 193 -3.66 29.13 12.53
CA PRO A 193 -3.71 30.12 13.60
C PRO A 193 -2.77 29.81 14.77
N CYS A 194 -2.74 28.56 15.25
CA CYS A 194 -1.84 28.16 16.34
C CYS A 194 -0.37 28.32 15.95
N TRP A 195 0.01 27.97 14.72
CA TRP A 195 1.35 28.14 14.21
C TRP A 195 1.76 29.62 14.13
N LYS A 196 0.87 30.49 13.64
CA LYS A 196 1.07 31.96 13.62
C LYS A 196 1.23 32.55 15.02
N ILE A 197 0.49 32.04 16.00
CA ILE A 197 0.61 32.46 17.40
C ILE A 197 1.94 31.96 18.00
N TRP A 198 2.29 30.70 17.74
CA TRP A 198 3.48 30.07 18.27
C TRP A 198 4.78 30.68 17.71
N SER A 199 4.84 30.95 16.41
CA SER A 199 5.96 31.65 15.76
C SER A 199 6.16 33.05 16.35
N LYS A 200 5.05 33.76 16.59
CA LYS A 200 5.04 35.07 17.26
C LYS A 200 5.54 35.00 18.71
N ILE A 201 5.17 33.96 19.48
CA ILE A 201 5.66 33.75 20.85
C ILE A 201 7.16 33.45 20.86
N LEU A 202 7.66 32.69 19.88
CA LEU A 202 9.07 32.31 19.79
C LEU A 202 9.96 33.35 19.11
N ASN A 203 9.43 34.51 18.71
CA ASN A 203 10.14 35.52 17.90
C ASN A 203 10.85 34.93 16.69
N ARG A 204 10.27 33.90 16.08
CA ARG A 204 10.77 33.32 14.84
C ARG A 204 9.98 33.92 13.70
N ASP A 205 10.67 34.35 12.67
CA ASP A 205 10.03 34.76 11.43
C ASP A 205 9.25 33.54 10.91
N PRO A 206 7.90 33.59 10.88
CA PRO A 206 7.14 32.52 10.26
C PRO A 206 7.54 32.56 8.80
N GLY A 207 8.25 31.54 8.32
CA GLY A 207 8.55 31.40 6.90
C GLY A 207 7.28 31.38 6.05
N PRO A 208 7.37 30.98 4.77
CA PRO A 208 6.17 30.83 3.94
C PRO A 208 5.14 29.95 4.66
N GLU A 209 3.88 30.38 4.62
CA GLU A 209 2.76 29.66 5.23
C GLU A 209 2.77 28.23 4.69
N PRO A 210 2.67 27.20 5.56
CA PRO A 210 2.69 25.83 5.09
C PRO A 210 1.47 25.60 4.18
N GLU A 211 1.71 25.50 2.87
CA GLU A 211 0.68 25.31 1.85
C GLU A 211 -0.04 23.96 2.01
N ALA A 212 0.59 22.99 2.69
CA ALA A 212 0.00 21.71 3.05
C ALA A 212 0.68 21.06 4.26
N LEU A 213 -0.06 20.19 4.96
CA LEU A 213 0.50 19.26 5.94
C LEU A 213 1.29 18.17 5.19
N SER A 214 2.55 17.93 5.59
CA SER A 214 3.34 16.84 4.98
C SER A 214 2.60 15.50 5.09
N GLY A 215 2.63 14.68 4.04
CA GLY A 215 1.96 13.37 4.03
C GLY A 215 2.35 12.46 5.21
N ARG A 216 3.56 12.62 5.76
CA ARG A 216 4.00 11.88 6.95
C ARG A 216 3.36 12.39 8.24
N THR A 217 3.25 13.71 8.40
CA THR A 217 2.56 14.31 9.56
C THR A 217 1.07 13.96 9.53
N LEU A 218 0.50 13.98 8.33
CA LEU A 218 -0.87 13.58 8.05
C LEU A 218 -1.15 12.14 8.48
N GLU A 219 -0.31 11.21 8.05
CA GLU A 219 -0.39 9.79 8.40
C GLU A 219 -0.34 9.57 9.92
N ILE A 220 0.54 10.28 10.64
CA ILE A 220 0.64 10.19 12.10
C ILE A 220 -0.63 10.68 12.79
N VAL A 221 -1.16 11.83 12.36
CA VAL A 221 -2.36 12.43 12.97
C VAL A 221 -3.58 11.54 12.72
N VAL A 222 -3.75 11.04 11.50
CA VAL A 222 -4.88 10.15 11.18
C VAL A 222 -4.79 8.86 11.96
N THR A 223 -3.61 8.23 11.99
CA THR A 223 -3.39 7.01 12.78
C THR A 223 -3.73 7.26 14.25
N ALA A 224 -3.31 8.40 14.83
CA ALA A 224 -3.64 8.76 16.21
C ALA A 224 -5.15 8.92 16.43
N VAL A 225 -5.86 9.59 15.51
CA VAL A 225 -7.32 9.77 15.58
C VAL A 225 -8.05 8.42 15.46
N GLU A 226 -7.66 7.57 14.51
CA GLU A 226 -8.23 6.23 14.37
C GLU A 226 -8.01 5.38 15.63
N CYS A 227 -6.83 5.48 16.24
CA CYS A 227 -6.53 4.79 17.49
C CYS A 227 -7.38 5.33 18.65
N MET A 228 -7.55 6.65 18.76
CA MET A 228 -8.43 7.25 19.77
C MET A 228 -9.88 6.84 19.59
N ILE A 229 -10.40 6.88 18.36
CA ILE A 229 -11.74 6.43 18.02
C ILE A 229 -11.90 4.95 18.40
N SER A 230 -10.93 4.11 18.05
CA SER A 230 -10.91 2.68 18.41
C SER A 230 -11.01 2.46 19.92
N VAL A 231 -10.26 3.24 20.72
CA VAL A 231 -10.31 3.19 22.19
C VAL A 231 -11.67 3.66 22.71
N LEU A 232 -12.19 4.78 22.21
CA LEU A 232 -13.49 5.33 22.63
C LEU A 232 -14.65 4.39 22.32
N PHE A 233 -14.63 3.77 21.14
CA PHE A 233 -15.63 2.79 20.74
C PHE A 233 -15.67 1.58 21.66
N LEU A 234 -14.56 1.23 22.30
CA LEU A 234 -14.49 0.10 23.21
C LEU A 234 -14.79 0.51 24.66
N ALA A 235 -14.33 1.69 25.08
CA ALA A 235 -14.58 2.23 26.41
C ALA A 235 -16.07 2.53 26.65
N GLY A 236 -16.78 3.10 25.67
CA GLY A 236 -18.20 3.47 25.80
C GLY A 236 -19.11 2.28 26.16
N PRO A 237 -19.09 1.18 25.38
CA PRO A 237 -19.82 -0.04 25.68
C PRO A 237 -19.47 -0.66 27.04
N VAL A 238 -18.19 -0.65 27.44
CA VAL A 238 -17.76 -1.16 28.75
C VAL A 238 -18.36 -0.33 29.89
N VAL A 239 -18.30 1.00 29.79
CA VAL A 239 -18.90 1.91 30.78
C VAL A 239 -20.42 1.73 30.83
N LEU A 240 -21.08 1.55 29.68
CA LEU A 240 -22.51 1.30 29.64
C LEU A 240 -22.87 -0.03 30.31
N LEU A 241 -22.16 -1.12 30.00
CA LEU A 241 -22.36 -2.43 30.62
C LEU A 241 -22.13 -2.41 32.13
N TYR A 242 -21.14 -1.63 32.60
CA TYR A 242 -20.87 -1.46 34.03
C TYR A 242 -22.03 -0.77 34.76
N ASN A 243 -22.61 0.27 34.16
CA ASN A 243 -23.66 1.08 34.77
C ASN A 243 -25.07 0.46 34.68
N LEU A 244 -25.27 -0.58 33.87
CA LEU A 244 -26.56 -1.27 33.80
C LEU A 244 -26.82 -2.04 35.11
N PRO A 245 -27.96 -1.84 35.79
CA PRO A 245 -28.22 -2.43 37.11
C PRO A 245 -28.60 -3.92 37.05
N HIS A 246 -29.18 -4.39 35.94
CA HIS A 246 -29.70 -5.75 35.82
C HIS A 246 -28.85 -6.63 34.89
N MET A 247 -28.62 -7.87 35.31
CA MET A 247 -27.84 -8.85 34.54
C MET A 247 -28.47 -9.15 33.16
N ARG A 248 -29.80 -9.17 33.07
CA ARG A 248 -30.52 -9.37 31.81
C ARG A 248 -30.19 -8.28 30.79
N ASP A 249 -30.18 -7.03 31.20
CA ASP A 249 -29.89 -5.89 30.33
C ASP A 249 -28.42 -5.88 29.90
N ARG A 250 -27.51 -6.29 30.81
CA ARG A 250 -26.08 -6.48 30.49
C ARG A 250 -25.86 -7.54 29.42
N VAL A 251 -26.57 -8.68 29.50
CA VAL A 251 -26.45 -9.74 28.49
C VAL A 251 -26.99 -9.26 27.15
N ILE A 252 -28.16 -8.61 27.12
CA ILE A 252 -28.74 -8.07 25.89
C ILE A 252 -27.80 -7.05 25.24
N ALA A 253 -27.36 -6.05 26.01
CA ALA A 253 -26.43 -5.03 25.51
C ALA A 253 -25.09 -5.64 25.07
N GLY A 254 -24.56 -6.61 25.83
CA GLY A 254 -23.32 -7.31 25.49
C GLY A 254 -23.42 -8.07 24.17
N SER A 255 -24.55 -8.74 23.91
CA SER A 255 -24.82 -9.40 22.64
C SER A 255 -24.90 -8.40 21.48
N PHE A 256 -25.59 -7.27 21.66
CA PHE A 256 -25.62 -6.22 20.63
C PHE A 256 -24.23 -5.66 20.32
N PHE A 257 -23.42 -5.38 21.35
CA PHE A 257 -22.05 -4.91 21.18
C PHE A 257 -21.15 -5.94 20.49
N SER A 258 -21.29 -7.24 20.83
CA SER A 258 -20.53 -8.30 20.17
C SER A 258 -20.79 -8.42 18.67
N LEU A 259 -21.98 -8.02 18.20
CA LEU A 259 -22.34 -7.99 16.79
C LEU A 259 -21.88 -6.71 16.08
N THR A 260 -21.77 -5.59 16.80
CA THR A 260 -21.41 -4.28 16.22
C THR A 260 -19.91 -4.04 16.19
N PHE A 261 -19.15 -4.61 17.14
CA PHE A 261 -17.69 -4.46 17.17
C PHE A 261 -16.96 -4.99 15.93
N PRO A 262 -17.31 -6.17 15.37
CA PRO A 262 -16.69 -6.66 14.14
C PRO A 262 -16.96 -5.77 12.92
N LEU A 263 -18.11 -5.07 12.90
CA LEU A 263 -18.44 -4.16 11.81
C LEU A 263 -17.53 -2.93 11.82
N ILE A 264 -17.18 -2.41 12.99
CA ILE A 264 -16.27 -1.26 13.13
C ILE A 264 -14.86 -1.62 12.66
N LEU A 265 -14.40 -2.84 12.92
CA LEU A 265 -13.08 -3.32 12.45
C LEU A 265 -12.92 -3.28 10.92
N VAL A 266 -14.02 -3.32 10.16
CA VAL A 266 -13.99 -3.22 8.69
C VAL A 266 -13.59 -1.81 8.22
N PHE A 267 -13.80 -0.80 9.06
CA PHE A 267 -13.54 0.62 8.78
C PHE A 267 -12.34 1.18 9.56
N LEU A 268 -11.43 0.30 9.99
CA LEU A 268 -10.22 0.69 10.71
C LEU A 268 -8.97 0.26 9.93
N SER A 269 -7.96 1.12 9.96
CA SER A 269 -6.65 0.85 9.38
C SER A 269 -6.01 -0.38 10.03
N LYS A 270 -4.99 -0.95 9.39
CA LYS A 270 -4.35 -2.18 9.90
C LYS A 270 -3.75 -1.95 11.30
N GLU A 271 -3.20 -0.77 11.52
CA GLU A 271 -2.61 -0.31 12.76
C GLU A 271 -3.70 -0.11 13.84
N ALA A 272 -4.79 0.58 13.50
CA ALA A 272 -5.91 0.81 14.41
C ALA A 272 -6.63 -0.50 14.78
N ARG A 273 -6.77 -1.44 13.83
CA ARG A 273 -7.27 -2.80 14.10
C ARG A 273 -6.41 -3.52 15.13
N GLY A 274 -5.08 -3.44 15.04
CA GLY A 274 -4.18 -4.03 16.01
C GLY A 274 -4.41 -3.49 17.43
N ILE A 275 -4.52 -2.17 17.56
CA ILE A 275 -4.78 -1.50 18.85
C ILE A 275 -6.19 -1.81 19.37
N PHE A 276 -7.19 -1.89 18.48
CA PHE A 276 -8.54 -2.28 18.83
C PHE A 276 -8.58 -3.70 19.40
N ILE A 277 -7.95 -4.67 18.72
CA ILE A 277 -7.88 -6.07 19.15
C ILE A 277 -7.16 -6.17 20.51
N LEU A 278 -6.05 -5.44 20.69
CA LEU A 278 -5.30 -5.42 21.94
C LEU A 278 -6.15 -4.87 23.09
N ASN A 279 -6.85 -3.76 22.88
CA ASN A 279 -7.76 -3.20 23.88
C ASN A 279 -8.93 -4.15 24.17
N ALA A 280 -9.53 -4.76 23.14
CA ALA A 280 -10.59 -5.75 23.31
C ALA A 280 -10.14 -6.92 24.19
N ALA A 281 -8.93 -7.45 23.95
CA ALA A 281 -8.35 -8.52 24.75
C ALA A 281 -8.10 -8.09 26.20
N PHE A 282 -7.53 -6.90 26.43
CA PHE A 282 -7.31 -6.34 27.76
C PHE A 282 -8.62 -6.21 28.55
N TRP A 283 -9.66 -5.67 27.94
CA TRP A 283 -10.96 -5.49 28.58
C TRP A 283 -11.70 -6.81 28.80
N ALA A 284 -11.57 -7.78 27.91
CA ALA A 284 -12.09 -9.13 28.13
C ALA A 284 -11.47 -9.79 29.37
N ILE A 285 -10.16 -9.62 29.57
CA ILE A 285 -9.45 -10.11 30.76
C ILE A 285 -9.96 -9.40 32.02
N ILE A 286 -10.07 -8.07 32.01
CA ILE A 286 -10.61 -7.30 33.15
C ILE A 286 -12.04 -7.74 33.51
N ALA A 287 -12.90 -7.92 32.51
CA ALA A 287 -14.27 -8.36 32.74
C ALA A 287 -14.33 -9.73 33.45
N ILE A 288 -13.48 -10.68 33.06
CA ILE A 288 -13.35 -11.99 33.73
C ILE A 288 -12.91 -11.81 35.19
N PHE A 289 -11.92 -10.96 35.47
CA PHE A 289 -11.47 -10.70 36.84
C PHE A 289 -12.54 -10.01 37.71
N ILE A 290 -13.31 -9.07 37.15
CA ILE A 290 -14.41 -8.40 37.85
C ILE A 290 -15.54 -9.40 38.18
N VAL A 291 -15.90 -10.27 37.23
CA VAL A 291 -16.90 -11.32 37.46
C VAL A 291 -16.41 -12.34 38.48
N ALA A 292 -15.15 -12.76 38.43
CA ALA A 292 -14.55 -13.68 39.40
C ALA A 292 -14.53 -13.08 40.82
N ASN A 293 -14.16 -11.81 40.97
CA ASN A 293 -14.14 -11.12 42.26
C ASN A 293 -15.54 -10.77 42.80
N GLY A 294 -16.52 -10.52 41.93
CA GLY A 294 -17.92 -10.29 42.31
C GLY A 294 -18.68 -11.55 42.73
N SER A 295 -18.11 -12.73 42.47
CA SER A 295 -18.70 -14.05 42.77
C SER A 295 -18.16 -14.66 44.07
N GLY A 296 -17.37 -13.92 44.85
CA GLY A 296 -16.92 -14.37 46.17
C GLY A 296 -18.12 -14.65 47.09
N PRO A 297 -18.09 -15.73 47.90
CA PRO A 297 -19.21 -16.07 48.77
C PRO A 297 -19.49 -14.90 49.71
N LYS A 298 -20.72 -14.36 49.64
CA LYS A 298 -21.25 -13.52 50.69
C LYS A 298 -21.48 -14.42 51.91
N TYR A 299 -20.49 -14.46 52.79
CA TYR A 299 -20.69 -15.00 54.13
C TYR A 299 -21.68 -14.07 54.85
N ASN A 300 -22.93 -14.52 54.95
CA ASN A 300 -23.89 -14.02 55.93
C ASN A 300 -23.60 -14.68 57.29
#